data_AF-A0A3D0Y200-F1
#
_entry.id   AF-A0A3D0Y200-F1
#
_cell.length_a   1.000
_cell.length_b   1.000
_cell.length_c   1.000
_cell.angle_alpha   90.00
_cell.angle_beta   90.00
_cell.angle_gamma   90.00
#
_symmetry.space_group_name_H-M   'P 1'
#
loop_
_entity.id
_entity.type
_entity.pdbx_description
1 polymer ?
#
loop_
_entity_poly.entity_id
_entity_poly.type
_entity_poly.pdbx_seq_one_letter_code
_entity_poly.pdbx_strand_id
1 'polypeptide(L)'
;MKYIFYFIVILLGLSLVGMGIRILFFPVNTATKMIDMAYDAQDKVLDADNAIYNYEWFKQKYQDIEATKKQFKNAETSYSSFKNSLGERSTWTFEDKTEDARLRTVSLGLQNHLESQIADYNARASMATRNIFEDSVLPNYIDALTFIKQ
;
A
#
# COMPACT_ATOMS: atom_id res chain seq x y z
N MET A 1 5.00 -30.16 -61.97
CA MET A 1 4.22 -30.55 -60.78
C MET A 1 5.03 -31.27 -59.70
N LYS A 2 5.86 -32.28 -60.01
CA LYS A 2 6.65 -33.01 -58.99
C LYS A 2 7.57 -32.13 -58.13
N TYR A 3 8.26 -31.16 -58.74
CA TYR A 3 9.16 -30.24 -58.00
C TYR A 3 8.41 -29.29 -57.05
N ILE A 4 7.19 -28.86 -57.43
CA ILE A 4 6.33 -28.02 -56.57
C ILE A 4 5.85 -28.82 -55.35
N PHE A 5 5.53 -30.11 -55.56
CA PHE A 5 5.15 -31.00 -54.47
C PHE A 5 6.30 -31.21 -53.46
N TYR A 6 7.53 -31.48 -53.93
CA TYR A 6 8.69 -31.60 -53.05
C TYR A 6 8.98 -30.30 -52.28
N PHE A 7 8.82 -29.15 -52.92
CA PHE A 7 9.00 -27.85 -52.26
C PHE A 7 8.02 -27.65 -51.10
N ILE A 8 6.74 -27.99 -51.28
CA ILE A 8 5.72 -27.88 -50.23
C ILE A 8 6.00 -28.83 -49.07
N VAL A 9 6.42 -30.06 -49.35
CA VAL A 9 6.75 -31.05 -48.31
C VAL A 9 7.96 -30.63 -47.47
N ILE A 10 9.00 -30.07 -48.11
CA ILE A 10 10.19 -29.55 -47.42
C ILE A 10 9.82 -28.35 -46.53
N LEU A 11 8.97 -27.45 -47.03
CA LEU A 11 8.55 -26.25 -46.31
C LEU A 11 7.67 -26.61 -45.09
N LEU A 12 6.78 -27.59 -45.24
CA LEU A 12 6.01 -28.15 -44.11
C LEU A 12 6.94 -28.82 -43.09
N GLY A 13 7.91 -29.62 -43.54
CA GLY A 13 8.91 -30.24 -42.66
C GLY A 13 9.72 -29.23 -41.84
N LEU A 14 10.20 -28.16 -42.48
CA LEU A 14 10.92 -27.07 -41.79
C LEU A 14 10.05 -26.34 -40.76
N SER A 15 8.76 -26.13 -41.07
CA SER A 15 7.84 -25.48 -40.14
C SER A 15 7.61 -26.31 -38.87
N LEU A 16 7.50 -27.63 -39.00
CA LEU A 16 7.31 -28.56 -37.89
C LEU A 16 8.56 -28.68 -37.02
N VAL A 17 9.75 -28.68 -37.64
CA VAL A 17 11.03 -28.65 -36.91
C VAL A 17 11.16 -27.35 -36.11
N GLY A 18 10.81 -26.20 -36.71
CA GLY A 18 10.83 -24.91 -36.03
C GLY A 18 9.88 -24.85 -34.82
N MET A 19 8.68 -25.43 -34.93
CA MET A 19 7.76 -25.57 -33.80
C MET A 19 8.29 -26.52 -32.72
N GLY A 20 8.86 -27.66 -33.12
CA GLY A 20 9.43 -28.65 -32.19
C GLY A 20 10.53 -28.06 -31.33
N ILE A 21 11.45 -27.29 -31.93
CA ILE A 21 12.52 -26.59 -31.21
C ILE A 21 11.92 -25.61 -30.19
N ARG A 22 10.91 -24.81 -30.57
CA ARG A 22 10.28 -23.86 -29.64
C ARG A 22 9.61 -24.53 -28.44
N ILE A 23 8.94 -25.67 -28.63
CA ILE A 23 8.29 -26.41 -27.55
C ILE A 23 9.35 -27.01 -26.61
N LEU A 24 10.43 -27.55 -27.17
CA LEU A 24 11.51 -28.20 -26.40
C LEU A 24 12.27 -27.19 -25.53
N PHE A 25 12.46 -25.95 -26.03
CA PHE A 25 13.10 -24.85 -25.29
C PHE A 25 12.10 -23.93 -24.56
N PHE A 26 10.80 -24.21 -24.59
CA PHE A 26 9.78 -23.41 -23.89
C PHE A 26 10.05 -23.30 -22.38
N PRO A 27 10.44 -24.37 -21.64
CA PRO A 27 10.70 -24.28 -20.21
C PRO A 27 11.89 -23.37 -19.91
N VAL A 28 12.96 -23.48 -20.69
CA VAL A 28 14.20 -22.72 -20.52
C VAL A 28 13.98 -21.24 -20.82
N ASN A 29 13.32 -20.92 -21.93
CA ASN A 29 13.03 -19.52 -22.32
C ASN A 29 12.04 -18.82 -21.38
N THR A 30 11.16 -19.57 -20.72
CA THR A 30 10.22 -19.00 -19.74
C THR A 30 10.90 -18.81 -18.39
N ALA A 31 11.76 -19.76 -17.98
CA ALA A 31 12.56 -19.65 -16.77
C ALA A 31 13.57 -18.50 -16.84
N THR A 32 14.27 -18.32 -17.97
CA THR A 32 15.18 -17.18 -18.15
C THR A 32 14.43 -15.85 -18.11
N LYS A 33 13.27 -15.74 -18.77
CA LYS A 33 12.44 -14.52 -18.68
C LYS A 33 11.91 -14.24 -17.28
N MET A 34 11.59 -15.27 -16.49
CA MET A 34 11.21 -15.10 -15.09
C MET A 34 12.38 -14.65 -14.23
N ILE A 35 13.57 -15.20 -14.47
CA ILE A 35 14.80 -14.84 -13.78
C ILE A 35 15.19 -13.40 -14.14
N ASP A 36 15.18 -13.03 -15.42
CA ASP A 36 15.47 -11.68 -15.89
C ASP A 36 14.44 -10.67 -15.35
N MET A 37 13.16 -11.04 -15.29
CA MET A 37 12.11 -10.19 -14.70
C MET A 37 12.26 -10.05 -13.18
N ALA A 38 12.77 -11.07 -12.50
CA ALA A 38 13.09 -11.01 -11.08
C ALA A 38 14.33 -10.14 -10.82
N TYR A 39 15.37 -10.25 -11.66
CA TYR A 39 16.56 -9.40 -11.59
C TYR A 39 16.24 -7.94 -11.94
N ASP A 40 15.47 -7.67 -12.99
CA ASP A 40 15.01 -6.31 -13.34
C ASP A 40 14.13 -5.69 -12.22
N ALA A 41 13.31 -6.51 -11.57
CA ALA A 41 12.54 -6.07 -10.41
C ALA A 41 13.44 -5.78 -9.20
N GLN A 42 14.51 -6.55 -9.01
CA GLN A 42 15.47 -6.38 -7.93
C GLN A 42 16.37 -5.16 -8.14
N ASP A 43 16.87 -4.94 -9.35
CA ASP A 43 17.72 -3.79 -9.70
C ASP A 43 16.94 -2.46 -9.61
N LYS A 44 15.65 -2.44 -10.00
CA LYS A 44 14.79 -1.27 -9.80
C LYS A 44 14.51 -0.98 -8.32
N VAL A 45 14.61 -1.97 -7.45
CA VAL A 45 14.40 -1.84 -6.00
C VAL A 45 15.67 -1.40 -5.28
N LEU A 46 16.84 -1.77 -5.79
CA LEU A 46 18.16 -1.41 -5.27
C LEU A 46 18.75 -0.13 -5.90
N ASP A 47 17.97 0.59 -6.71
CA ASP A 47 18.33 1.92 -7.17
C ASP A 47 18.30 2.90 -5.99
N ALA A 48 19.41 3.60 -5.74
CA ALA A 48 19.56 4.54 -4.63
C ALA A 48 18.49 5.65 -4.66
N ASP A 49 18.03 6.02 -5.85
CA ASP A 49 16.97 7.03 -6.02
C ASP A 49 15.59 6.49 -5.57
N ASN A 50 15.30 5.21 -5.84
CA ASN A 50 14.09 4.56 -5.35
C ASN A 50 14.14 4.38 -3.83
N ALA A 51 15.33 4.10 -3.29
CA ALA A 51 15.56 4.02 -1.86
C ALA A 51 15.27 5.33 -1.11
N ILE A 52 15.82 6.44 -1.60
CA ILE A 52 15.59 7.77 -1.04
C ILE A 52 14.10 8.13 -1.14
N TYR A 53 13.48 7.91 -2.30
CA TYR A 53 12.07 8.20 -2.50
C TYR A 53 11.16 7.43 -1.53
N ASN A 54 11.42 6.14 -1.31
CA ASN A 54 10.66 5.33 -0.37
C ASN A 54 10.84 5.83 1.07
N TYR A 55 12.07 6.16 1.47
CA TYR A 55 12.35 6.72 2.79
C TYR A 55 11.63 8.05 3.03
N GLU A 56 11.70 8.99 2.07
CA GLU A 56 11.02 10.28 2.16
C GLU A 56 9.50 10.11 2.27
N TRP A 57 8.93 9.18 1.49
CA TRP A 57 7.51 8.86 1.56
C TRP A 57 7.11 8.36 2.96
N PHE A 58 7.85 7.40 3.54
CA PHE A 58 7.53 6.89 4.88
C PHE A 58 7.67 7.98 5.95
N LYS A 59 8.72 8.81 5.86
CA LYS A 59 8.94 9.92 6.79
C LYS A 59 7.82 10.95 6.71
N GLN A 60 7.43 11.37 5.51
CA GLN A 60 6.34 12.31 5.30
C GLN A 60 5.02 11.73 5.80
N LYS A 61 4.73 10.48 5.45
CA LYS A 61 3.50 9.80 5.87
C LYS A 61 3.41 9.66 7.39
N TYR A 62 4.52 9.37 8.07
CA TYR A 62 4.56 9.31 9.53
C TYR A 62 4.26 10.68 10.16
N GLN A 63 4.83 11.76 9.61
CA GLN A 63 4.53 13.12 10.08
C GLN A 63 3.07 13.52 9.85
N ASP A 64 2.47 13.11 8.73
CA ASP A 64 1.05 13.32 8.44
C ASP A 64 0.14 12.57 9.43
N ILE A 65 0.51 11.34 9.79
CA ILE A 65 -0.18 10.53 10.82
C ILE A 65 -0.10 11.23 12.18
N GLU A 66 1.07 11.72 12.58
CA GLU A 66 1.26 12.48 13.83
C GLU A 66 0.45 13.79 13.86
N ALA A 67 0.40 14.52 12.73
CA ALA A 67 -0.41 15.73 12.61
C ALA A 67 -1.91 15.43 12.74
N THR A 68 -2.39 14.39 12.06
CA THR A 68 -3.79 13.94 12.11
C THR A 68 -4.16 13.46 13.51
N LYS A 69 -3.25 12.75 14.19
CA LYS A 69 -3.43 12.36 15.60
C LYS A 69 -3.61 13.55 16.53
N LYS A 70 -2.86 14.64 16.34
CA LYS A 70 -3.05 15.88 17.12
C LYS A 70 -4.43 16.50 16.86
N GLN A 71 -4.89 16.52 15.60
CA GLN A 71 -6.22 17.00 15.25
C GLN A 71 -7.32 16.16 15.92
N PHE A 72 -7.18 14.84 15.89
CA PHE A 72 -8.09 13.92 16.58
C PHE A 72 -8.14 14.20 18.09
N LYS A 73 -6.99 14.30 18.76
CA LYS A 73 -6.92 14.63 20.20
C LYS A 73 -7.59 15.96 20.54
N ASN A 74 -7.40 16.97 19.69
CA ASN A 74 -8.06 18.27 19.88
C ASN A 74 -9.59 18.13 19.74
N ALA A 75 -10.08 17.39 18.75
CA ALA A 75 -11.50 17.14 18.56
C ALA A 75 -12.13 16.36 19.73
N GLU A 76 -11.46 15.31 20.22
CA GLU A 76 -11.87 14.56 21.42
C GLU A 76 -11.91 15.43 22.66
N THR A 77 -10.91 16.32 22.82
CA THR A 77 -10.87 17.28 23.92
C THR A 77 -12.05 18.23 23.82
N SER A 78 -12.32 18.81 22.65
CA SER A 78 -13.48 19.70 22.44
C SER A 78 -14.81 19.00 22.73
N TYR A 79 -14.98 17.76 22.26
CA TYR A 79 -16.16 16.94 22.51
C TYR A 79 -16.35 16.65 24.00
N SER A 80 -15.28 16.23 24.67
CA SER A 80 -15.30 15.93 26.11
C SER A 80 -15.56 17.18 26.94
N SER A 81 -14.92 18.31 26.62
CA SER A 81 -15.15 19.60 27.28
C SER A 81 -16.60 20.07 27.12
N PHE A 82 -17.18 19.93 25.93
CA PHE A 82 -18.59 20.24 25.67
C PHE A 82 -19.51 19.38 26.56
N LYS A 83 -19.32 18.06 26.57
CA LYS A 83 -20.11 17.16 27.43
C LYS A 83 -19.97 17.49 28.92
N ASN A 84 -18.76 17.78 29.37
CA ASN A 84 -18.51 18.12 30.77
C ASN A 84 -19.15 19.46 31.17
N SER A 85 -19.36 20.37 30.21
CA SER A 85 -20.01 21.67 30.47
C SER A 85 -21.54 21.59 30.59
N LEU A 86 -22.18 20.56 30.04
CA LEU A 86 -23.64 20.47 29.92
C LEU A 86 -24.35 19.59 30.95
N GLY A 87 -23.59 18.96 31.87
CA GLY A 87 -24.18 18.12 32.93
C GLY A 87 -24.89 16.86 32.39
N GLU A 88 -25.96 16.43 33.05
CA GLU A 88 -26.68 15.20 32.68
C GLU A 88 -27.36 15.32 31.30
N ARG A 89 -27.31 14.24 30.51
CA ARG A 89 -27.92 14.20 29.17
C ARG A 89 -29.45 14.42 29.19
N SER A 90 -30.09 14.18 30.33
CA SER A 90 -31.53 14.39 30.56
C SER A 90 -31.92 15.87 30.48
N THR A 91 -31.02 16.80 30.81
CA THR A 91 -31.26 18.25 30.81
C THR A 91 -30.89 18.93 29.49
N TRP A 92 -30.37 18.17 28.53
CA TRP A 92 -29.88 18.72 27.27
C TRP A 92 -31.02 19.20 26.36
N THR A 93 -30.84 20.39 25.82
CA THR A 93 -31.69 20.98 24.80
C THR A 93 -31.53 20.26 23.44
N PHE A 94 -32.34 20.64 22.46
CA PHE A 94 -32.20 20.11 21.11
C PHE A 94 -30.90 20.59 20.45
N GLU A 95 -30.53 21.84 20.72
CA GLU A 95 -29.30 22.49 20.27
C GLU A 95 -28.08 21.75 20.83
N ASP A 96 -28.09 21.42 22.13
CA ASP A 96 -27.02 20.67 22.79
C ASP A 96 -26.81 19.29 22.15
N LYS A 97 -27.90 18.57 21.86
CA LYS A 97 -27.85 17.25 21.23
C LYS A 97 -27.36 17.34 19.78
N THR A 98 -27.69 18.41 19.08
CA THR A 98 -27.23 18.65 17.71
C THR A 98 -25.73 18.91 17.69
N GLU A 99 -25.24 19.73 18.62
CA GLU A 99 -23.81 20.02 18.74
C GLU A 99 -23.01 18.80 19.24
N ASP A 100 -23.53 18.00 20.18
CA ASP A 100 -22.98 16.69 20.58
C ASP A 100 -22.79 15.78 19.37
N ALA A 101 -23.83 15.64 18.53
CA ALA A 101 -23.78 14.82 17.33
C ALA A 101 -22.76 15.34 16.32
N ARG A 102 -22.66 16.66 16.15
CA ARG A 102 -21.69 17.30 15.25
C ARG A 102 -20.26 17.04 15.71
N LEU A 103 -19.94 17.32 16.97
CA LEU A 103 -18.61 17.13 17.54
C LEU A 103 -18.18 15.65 17.53
N ARG A 104 -19.10 14.75 17.86
CA ARG A 104 -18.87 13.31 17.78
C ARG A 104 -18.59 12.85 16.35
N THR A 105 -19.32 13.37 15.36
CA THR A 105 -19.10 13.05 13.94
C THR A 105 -17.74 13.51 13.47
N VAL A 106 -17.30 14.71 13.90
CA VAL A 106 -15.96 15.23 13.60
C VAL A 106 -14.86 14.33 14.21
N SER A 107 -14.99 13.98 15.50
CA SER A 107 -14.03 13.09 16.17
C SER A 107 -13.93 11.73 15.47
N LEU A 108 -15.08 11.10 15.19
CA LEU A 108 -15.14 9.82 14.49
C LEU A 108 -14.56 9.89 13.07
N GLY A 109 -14.82 10.98 12.34
CA GLY A 109 -14.25 11.21 11.01
C GLY A 109 -12.72 11.27 11.03
N LEU A 110 -12.15 11.99 12.00
CA LEU A 110 -10.70 12.07 12.19
C LEU A 110 -10.10 10.73 12.62
N GLN A 111 -10.78 9.98 13.49
CA GLN A 111 -10.37 8.63 13.87
C GLN A 111 -10.30 7.70 12.64
N ASN A 112 -11.36 7.65 11.84
CA ASN A 112 -11.40 6.82 10.63
C ASN A 112 -10.32 7.24 9.62
N HIS A 113 -10.07 8.54 9.48
CA HIS A 113 -9.01 9.03 8.61
C HIS A 113 -7.62 8.60 9.10
N LEU A 114 -7.36 8.70 10.39
CA LEU A 114 -6.11 8.26 11.02
C LEU A 114 -5.90 6.75 10.86
N GLU A 115 -6.93 5.94 11.11
CA GLU A 115 -6.89 4.49 10.89
C GLU A 115 -6.57 4.14 9.42
N SER A 116 -7.17 4.86 8.47
CA SER A 116 -6.87 4.68 7.04
C SER A 116 -5.43 5.03 6.69
N GLN A 117 -4.88 6.13 7.25
CA GLN A 117 -3.49 6.51 7.02
C GLN A 117 -2.51 5.48 7.59
N ILE A 118 -2.80 4.95 8.77
CA ILE A 118 -2.01 3.88 9.41
C ILE A 118 -2.09 2.60 8.59
N ALA A 119 -3.26 2.25 8.08
CA ALA A 119 -3.43 1.08 7.21
C ALA A 119 -2.62 1.21 5.91
N ASP A 120 -2.62 2.38 5.24
CA ASP A 120 -1.81 2.63 4.04
C ASP A 120 -0.30 2.56 4.35
N TYR A 121 0.12 3.11 5.49
CA TYR A 121 1.51 3.00 5.96
C TYR A 121 1.91 1.53 6.16
N ASN A 122 1.11 0.77 6.93
CA ASN A 122 1.39 -0.63 7.24
C ASN A 122 1.32 -1.52 5.99
N ALA A 123 0.39 -1.25 5.06
CA ALA A 123 0.27 -2.00 3.80
C ALA A 123 1.48 -1.80 2.89
N ARG A 124 2.09 -0.62 2.90
CA ARG A 124 3.32 -0.33 2.14
C ARG A 124 4.58 -0.81 2.86
N ALA A 125 4.57 -0.81 4.19
CA ALA A 125 5.64 -1.39 5.00
C ALA A 125 5.72 -2.92 4.86
N SER A 126 4.58 -3.60 4.64
CA SER A 126 4.55 -5.07 4.46
C SER A 126 4.92 -5.55 3.05
N MET A 127 5.17 -4.65 2.09
CA MET A 127 5.59 -5.03 0.74
C MET A 127 7.06 -5.49 0.74
N ALA A 128 7.31 -6.71 0.28
CA ALA A 128 8.62 -7.40 0.32
C ALA A 128 9.78 -6.64 -0.35
N THR A 129 9.50 -5.73 -1.29
CA THR A 129 10.50 -4.89 -1.95
C THR A 129 10.97 -3.70 -1.10
N ARG A 130 10.34 -3.43 0.05
CA ARG A 130 10.65 -2.29 0.93
C ARG A 130 11.21 -2.70 2.29
N ASN A 131 11.37 -4.01 2.52
CA ASN A 131 12.02 -4.56 3.71
C ASN A 131 13.51 -4.16 3.82
N ILE A 132 14.09 -3.57 2.78
CA ILE A 132 15.48 -3.08 2.76
C ILE A 132 15.61 -1.72 3.48
N PHE A 133 14.49 -1.04 3.77
CA PHE A 133 14.45 0.23 4.51
C PHE A 133 14.22 0.04 6.01
N GLU A 134 14.63 -1.12 6.53
CA GLU A 134 14.73 -1.56 7.94
C GLU A 134 15.65 -0.67 8.81
N ASP A 135 15.87 0.60 8.44
CA ASP A 135 16.72 1.48 9.20
C ASP A 135 15.99 2.01 10.45
N SER A 136 16.72 2.05 11.56
CA SER A 136 16.25 2.05 12.95
C SER A 136 15.54 3.35 13.42
N VAL A 137 14.98 4.13 12.49
CA VAL A 137 14.44 5.49 12.71
C VAL A 137 12.91 5.56 12.53
N LEU A 138 12.30 4.67 11.74
CA LEU A 138 10.85 4.68 11.47
C LEU A 138 10.17 3.38 11.93
N PRO A 139 8.93 3.43 12.46
CA PRO A 139 8.26 2.24 12.96
C PRO A 139 7.89 1.29 11.83
N ASN A 140 8.22 0.00 12.00
CA ASN A 140 7.97 -1.07 11.03
C ASN A 140 6.46 -1.39 10.90
N TYR A 141 5.72 -1.09 11.97
CA TYR A 141 4.30 -1.31 12.07
C TYR A 141 3.75 -0.30 13.09
N ILE A 142 2.67 0.37 12.73
CA ILE A 142 1.94 1.24 13.66
C ILE A 142 0.67 0.49 14.06
N ASP A 143 0.59 0.06 15.31
CA ASP A 143 -0.66 -0.45 15.87
C ASP A 143 -1.63 0.71 16.08
N ALA A 144 -2.67 0.78 15.24
CA ALA A 144 -3.67 1.84 15.32
C ALA A 144 -4.31 1.95 16.71
N LEU A 145 -4.59 0.82 17.37
CA LEU A 145 -5.29 0.82 18.65
C LEU A 145 -4.42 1.41 19.78
N THR A 146 -3.14 1.02 19.84
CA THR A 146 -2.21 1.56 20.82
C THR A 146 -1.84 3.00 20.50
N PHE A 147 -1.64 3.31 19.22
CA PHE A 147 -1.19 4.63 18.78
C PHE A 147 -2.27 5.71 18.96
N ILE A 148 -3.55 5.38 18.73
CA ILE A 148 -4.67 6.32 18.92
C ILE A 148 -4.90 6.60 20.41
N LYS A 149 -4.67 5.60 21.28
CA LYS A 149 -4.88 5.73 22.73
C LYS A 149 -3.79 6.50 23.47
N GLN A 150 -2.56 6.53 22.93
CA GLN A 150 -1.43 7.31 23.47
C GLN A 150 -1.55 8.79 23.19
#